data_AF-F0S724-F1
#
_entry.id   AF-F0S724-F1
#
_cell.length_a   1.000
_cell.length_b   1.000
_cell.length_c   1.000
_cell.angle_alpha   90.00
_cell.angle_beta   90.00
_cell.angle_gamma   90.00
#
_symmetry.space_group_name_H-M   'P 1'
#
loop_
_entity.id
_entity.type
_entity.pdbx_description
1 polymer ?
#
loop_
_entity_poly.entity_id
_entity_poly.type
_entity_poly.pdbx_seq_one_letter_code
_entity_poly.pdbx_strand_id
1 'polypeptide(L)'
;MAKVKRNVIMQGMSGKICDQLVLKTYNYGTVVSKIPDMSKVVPSSHQKDKRNRFKEAVAYAKAIIADVHKKAGVAYRTPKGKLVYHQAIREYLTNY
;
A
#
# COMPACT_ATOMS: atom_id res chain seq x y z
N MET A 1 -3.54 13.25 12.99
CA MET A 1 -2.42 13.22 12.03
C MET A 1 -1.90 14.64 11.88
N ALA A 2 -0.59 14.84 11.80
CA ALA A 2 0.01 16.17 11.66
C ALA A 2 0.98 16.20 10.47
N LYS A 3 0.94 17.28 9.68
CA LYS A 3 1.85 17.49 8.55
C LYS A 3 3.14 18.15 9.02
N VAL A 4 4.28 17.58 8.65
CA VAL A 4 5.60 18.19 8.91
C VAL A 4 5.83 19.30 7.88
N LYS A 5 6.04 20.54 8.33
CA LYS A 5 6.28 21.70 7.44
C LYS A 5 7.69 22.29 7.52
N ARG A 6 8.34 22.29 8.70
CA ARG A 6 9.65 22.91 8.96
C ARG A 6 10.49 22.07 9.92
N ASN A 7 10.74 20.80 9.58
CA ASN A 7 11.63 19.95 10.38
C ASN A 7 12.54 19.18 9.43
N VAL A 8 13.78 19.67 9.29
CA VAL A 8 14.81 19.13 8.39
C VAL A 8 15.20 17.69 8.78
N ILE A 9 15.10 17.36 10.07
CA ILE A 9 15.45 16.04 10.60
C ILE A 9 14.40 15.00 10.19
N MET A 10 13.11 15.35 10.29
CA MET A 10 12.01 14.41 10.06
C MET A 10 11.52 14.37 8.60
N GLN A 11 11.94 15.33 7.77
CA GLN A 11 11.53 15.44 6.38
C GLN A 11 12.27 14.41 5.51
N GLY A 12 11.52 13.53 4.85
CA GLY A 12 12.08 12.43 4.03
C GLY A 12 12.26 11.10 4.78
N MET A 13 12.15 11.09 6.11
CA MET A 13 12.13 9.85 6.89
C MET A 13 10.80 9.09 6.71
N SER A 14 10.86 7.75 6.71
CA SER A 14 9.69 6.87 6.67
C SER A 14 9.87 5.70 7.63
N GLY A 15 8.77 5.15 8.16
CA GLY A 15 8.81 3.99 9.05
C GLY A 15 8.29 4.25 10.46
N LYS A 16 8.48 3.26 11.35
CA LYS A 16 8.07 3.34 12.77
C LYS A 16 9.19 3.94 13.60
N ILE A 17 8.83 4.82 14.53
CA ILE A 17 9.75 5.40 15.52
C ILE A 17 9.29 4.98 16.91
N CYS A 18 10.15 4.21 17.59
CA CYS A 18 10.01 3.77 18.98
C CYS A 18 8.63 3.20 19.35
N ASP A 19 7.96 2.53 18.40
CA ASP A 19 6.58 2.01 18.53
C ASP A 19 5.52 3.01 19.01
N GLN A 20 5.80 4.31 18.96
CA GLN A 20 4.89 5.39 19.35
C GLN A 20 4.35 6.14 18.14
N LEU A 21 5.23 6.37 17.14
CA LEU A 21 4.93 7.17 15.97
C LEU A 21 5.22 6.39 14.69
N VAL A 22 4.49 6.73 13.64
CA VAL A 22 4.77 6.29 12.28
C VAL A 22 4.86 7.50 11.35
N LEU A 23 5.95 7.56 10.60
CA LEU A 23 6.18 8.54 9.55
C LEU A 23 5.72 7.96 8.22
N LYS A 24 4.81 8.65 7.56
CA LYS A 24 4.26 8.28 6.25
C LYS A 24 4.62 9.33 5.22
N THR A 25 5.17 8.90 4.10
CA THR A 25 5.49 9.79 2.97
C THR A 25 4.36 9.74 1.96
N TYR A 26 3.78 10.90 1.69
CA TYR A 26 2.81 11.11 0.62
C TYR A 26 3.40 12.03 -0.44
N ASN A 27 2.74 12.12 -1.60
CA ASN A 27 3.12 13.05 -2.66
C ASN A 27 3.14 14.53 -2.19
N TYR A 28 2.32 14.89 -1.20
CA TYR A 28 2.24 16.24 -0.65
C TYR A 28 3.13 16.47 0.59
N GLY A 29 3.93 15.47 1.00
CA GLY A 29 4.90 15.58 2.10
C GLY A 29 4.80 14.47 3.16
N THR A 30 5.60 14.62 4.22
CA THR A 30 5.69 13.66 5.33
C THR A 30 4.63 13.96 6.40
N VAL A 31 3.91 12.94 6.82
CA VAL A 31 2.86 12.99 7.85
C VAL A 31 3.27 12.13 9.03
N VAL A 32 3.17 12.69 10.23
CA VAL A 32 3.36 11.97 11.49
C VAL A 32 2.00 11.52 12.02
N SER A 33 1.90 10.25 12.38
CA SER A 33 0.73 9.67 13.03
C SER A 33 1.15 8.84 14.23
N LYS A 34 0.29 8.78 15.25
CA LYS A 34 0.39 7.74 16.29
C LYS A 34 0.24 6.37 15.64
N ILE A 35 0.93 5.36 16.16
CA ILE A 35 0.71 3.97 15.76
C ILE A 35 -0.73 3.56 16.13
N PRO A 36 -1.50 2.97 15.21
CA PRO A 36 -2.83 2.49 15.53
C PRO A 36 -2.75 1.30 16.50
N ASP A 37 -3.50 1.37 17.59
CA ASP A 37 -3.69 0.22 18.48
C ASP A 37 -4.71 -0.75 17.86
N MET A 38 -4.22 -1.91 17.45
CA MET A 38 -5.03 -2.97 16.84
C MET A 38 -5.34 -4.12 17.81
N SER A 39 -4.91 -4.04 19.07
CA SER A 39 -4.96 -5.15 20.04
C SER A 39 -6.38 -5.64 20.36
N LYS A 40 -7.36 -4.73 20.35
CA LYS A 40 -8.78 -5.02 20.66
C LYS A 40 -9.65 -5.15 19.41
N VAL A 41 -9.05 -5.09 18.21
CA VAL A 41 -9.79 -5.10 16.95
C VAL A 41 -10.01 -6.54 16.50
N VAL A 42 -11.18 -7.10 16.78
CA VAL A 42 -11.59 -8.43 16.30
C VAL A 42 -12.25 -8.29 14.93
N PRO A 43 -11.65 -8.83 13.84
CA PRO A 43 -12.25 -8.73 12.52
C PRO A 43 -13.45 -9.68 12.37
N SER A 44 -14.52 -9.19 11.75
CA SER A 44 -15.66 -10.03 11.34
C SER A 44 -15.26 -11.04 10.25
N SER A 45 -16.09 -12.06 10.01
CA SER A 45 -15.89 -13.03 8.92
C SER A 45 -15.67 -12.34 7.58
N HIS A 46 -16.58 -11.45 7.20
CA HIS A 46 -16.46 -10.66 5.95
C HIS A 46 -15.18 -9.83 5.90
N GLN A 47 -14.73 -9.25 7.01
CA GLN A 47 -13.47 -8.52 7.04
C GLN A 47 -12.26 -9.44 6.83
N LYS A 48 -12.28 -10.65 7.39
CA LYS A 48 -11.23 -11.66 7.15
C LYS A 48 -11.21 -12.07 5.67
N ASP A 49 -12.37 -12.33 5.08
CA ASP A 49 -12.47 -12.73 3.67
C ASP A 49 -11.92 -11.64 2.73
N LYS A 50 -12.30 -10.39 2.96
CA LYS A 50 -11.76 -9.27 2.17
C LYS A 50 -10.26 -9.09 2.35
N ARG A 51 -9.74 -9.27 3.57
CA ARG A 51 -8.28 -9.24 3.84
C ARG A 51 -7.54 -10.37 3.13
N ASN A 52 -8.11 -11.58 3.12
CA ASN A 52 -7.54 -12.74 2.44
C ASN A 52 -7.53 -12.54 0.92
N ARG A 53 -8.66 -12.13 0.33
CA ARG A 53 -8.73 -11.81 -1.10
C ARG A 53 -7.75 -10.71 -1.49
N PHE A 54 -7.58 -9.68 -0.65
CA PHE A 54 -6.60 -8.63 -0.90
C PHE A 54 -5.15 -9.14 -0.78
N LYS A 55 -4.87 -10.06 0.17
CA LYS A 55 -3.56 -10.70 0.32
C LYS A 55 -3.19 -11.49 -0.95
N GLU A 56 -4.15 -12.22 -1.51
CA GLU A 56 -3.96 -12.96 -2.77
C GLU A 56 -3.74 -12.00 -3.94
N ALA A 57 -4.53 -10.92 -4.04
CA ALA A 57 -4.36 -9.89 -5.06
C ALA A 57 -2.95 -9.27 -5.04
N VAL A 58 -2.41 -9.02 -3.84
CA VAL A 58 -1.04 -8.52 -3.66
C VAL A 58 -0.01 -9.56 -4.11
N ALA A 59 -0.20 -10.84 -3.77
CA ALA A 59 0.69 -11.91 -4.22
C ALA A 59 0.69 -12.04 -5.75
N TYR A 60 -0.50 -12.00 -6.37
CA TYR A 60 -0.67 -11.99 -7.82
C TYR A 60 0.04 -10.80 -8.49
N ALA A 61 -0.15 -9.60 -7.97
CA ALA A 61 0.49 -8.40 -8.54
C ALA A 61 2.01 -8.45 -8.42
N LYS A 62 2.55 -8.98 -7.31
CA LYS A 62 4.00 -9.20 -7.16
C LYS A 62 4.52 -10.23 -8.17
N ALA A 63 3.80 -11.32 -8.39
CA ALA A 63 4.16 -12.33 -9.37
C ALA A 63 4.20 -11.77 -10.80
N ILE A 64 3.25 -10.90 -11.17
CA ILE A 64 3.25 -10.21 -12.47
C ILE A 64 4.48 -9.32 -12.62
N ILE A 65 4.84 -8.56 -11.59
CA ILE A 65 5.96 -7.62 -11.68
C ILE A 65 7.31 -8.35 -11.76
N ALA A 66 7.41 -9.52 -11.13
CA ALA A 66 8.61 -10.35 -11.18
C ALA A 66 8.87 -10.93 -12.58
N ASP A 67 7.83 -11.14 -13.38
CA ASP A 67 7.90 -11.69 -14.74
C ASP A 67 7.85 -10.57 -15.80
N VAL A 68 8.92 -10.43 -16.58
CA VAL A 68 9.08 -9.34 -17.56
C VAL A 68 8.00 -9.38 -18.64
N HIS A 69 7.59 -10.57 -19.10
CA HIS A 69 6.59 -10.72 -20.15
C HIS A 69 5.18 -10.39 -19.64
N LYS A 70 4.83 -10.91 -18.45
CA LYS A 70 3.53 -10.61 -17.82
C LYS A 70 3.42 -9.13 -17.47
N LYS A 71 4.49 -8.53 -16.96
CA LYS A 71 4.57 -7.10 -16.67
C LYS A 71 4.33 -6.26 -17.92
N ALA A 72 4.95 -6.60 -19.05
CA ALA A 72 4.75 -5.88 -20.31
C ALA A 72 3.28 -5.93 -20.79
N GLY A 73 2.64 -7.10 -20.70
CA GLY A 73 1.23 -7.25 -21.04
C GLY A 73 0.29 -6.38 -20.20
N VAL A 74 0.53 -6.29 -18.89
CA VAL A 74 -0.26 -5.41 -18.00
C VAL A 74 0.11 -3.94 -18.21
N ALA A 75 1.39 -3.63 -18.47
CA ALA A 75 1.85 -2.26 -18.72
C ALA A 75 1.18 -1.64 -19.95
N TYR A 76 0.98 -2.42 -21.03
CA TYR A 76 0.26 -1.96 -22.22
C TYR A 76 -1.17 -1.48 -21.91
N ARG A 77 -1.86 -2.16 -21.00
CA ARG A 77 -3.23 -1.83 -20.58
C ARG A 77 -3.27 -0.82 -19.42
N THR A 78 -2.11 -0.40 -18.89
CA THR A 78 -2.03 0.49 -17.74
C THR A 78 -2.14 1.95 -18.21
N PRO A 79 -3.12 2.73 -17.72
CA PRO A 79 -3.22 4.15 -18.05
C PRO A 79 -1.97 4.94 -17.64
N LYS A 80 -1.65 6.00 -18.39
CA LYS A 80 -0.53 6.90 -18.07
C LYS A 80 -0.66 7.45 -16.63
N GLY A 81 0.45 7.43 -15.89
CA GLY A 81 0.49 7.89 -14.49
C GLY A 81 0.00 6.88 -13.43
N LYS A 82 -0.36 5.65 -13.84
CA LYS A 82 -0.66 4.56 -12.91
C LYS A 82 0.46 3.52 -12.91
N LEU A 83 0.63 2.86 -11.76
CA LEU A 83 1.60 1.78 -11.61
C LEU A 83 0.98 0.46 -12.07
N VAL A 84 1.75 -0.34 -12.81
CA VAL A 84 1.39 -1.71 -13.24
C VAL A 84 0.94 -2.56 -12.05
N TYR A 85 1.57 -2.37 -10.88
CA TYR A 85 1.17 -2.98 -9.62
C TYR A 85 -0.30 -2.76 -9.27
N HIS A 86 -0.76 -1.51 -9.30
CA HIS A 86 -2.14 -1.19 -8.94
C HIS A 86 -3.13 -1.68 -9.99
N GLN A 87 -2.73 -1.69 -11.27
CA GLN A 87 -3.54 -2.26 -12.33
C GLN A 87 -3.72 -3.78 -12.14
N ALA A 88 -2.65 -4.51 -11.83
CA ALA A 88 -2.70 -5.95 -11.56
C ALA A 88 -3.58 -6.30 -10.35
N ILE A 89 -3.50 -5.52 -9.26
CA ILE A 89 -4.40 -5.70 -8.10
C ILE A 89 -5.86 -5.50 -8.51
N ARG A 90 -6.16 -4.45 -9.27
CA ARG A 90 -7.52 -4.18 -9.75
C ARG A 90 -8.04 -5.34 -10.60
N GLU A 91 -7.22 -5.82 -11.53
CA GLU A 91 -7.58 -6.94 -12.41
C GLU A 91 -7.94 -8.19 -11.59
N TYR A 92 -7.13 -8.52 -10.56
CA TYR A 92 -7.44 -9.63 -9.66
C TYR A 92 -8.78 -9.42 -8.94
N LEU A 93 -8.97 -8.26 -8.32
CA LEU A 93 -10.16 -8.00 -7.51
C LEU A 93 -11.45 -7.89 -8.32
N THR A 94 -11.38 -7.63 -9.63
CA THR A 94 -12.56 -7.58 -10.51
C THR A 94 -12.89 -8.95 -11.11
N ASN A 95 -11.88 -9.76 -11.44
CA ASN A 95 -12.09 -11.01 -12.18
C ASN A 95 -12.17 -12.27 -11.30
N TYR A 96 -11.70 -12.18 -10.04
CA TYR A 96 -11.73 -13.25 -9.03
C TYR A 96 -12.29 -12.68 -7.73
#